data_AF-A0A924PCW5-F1
#
_entry.id   AF-A0A924PCW5-F1
#
_cell.length_a   1.000
_cell.length_b   1.000
_cell.length_c   1.000
_cell.angle_alpha   90.00
_cell.angle_beta   90.00
_cell.angle_gamma   90.00
#
_symmetry.space_group_name_H-M   'P 1'
#
loop_
_entity.id
_entity.type
_entity.pdbx_description
1 polymer ?
#
loop_
_entity_poly.entity_id
_entity_poly.type
_entity_poly.pdbx_seq_one_letter_code
_entity_poly.pdbx_strand_id
1 'polypeptide(L)'
;MLGEPGSALGEAAVEGLTFGFGYGLSERTPFTLDGVPEAYPTAQTGVGGARRSCQKYNPATRRCLRYVQTSGVRGSGFNLTPVDLTRPIGAAFLQEIGLKYHMMNVFEAYREALKRRGGDLGQGLEEHSSKELLLEPFRSENISSAWVYVPLGLLTGFVVWDYTSQMRHGLTPTQPLNTRSNGLIAFNQTILYPFGSGAPEEMFYRGFIQNEAYFATGSPALSVAASTAAFTFSHSPEGYLTAAISGTYLGALAYLDHGKLGKGITLHFWSVVVLGVETFLLVKKSQAYVSTSPLGISAALTF
;
A
#
# COMPACT_ATOMS: atom_id res chain seq x y z
N MET A 1 -1.71 -16.21 -22.37
CA MET A 1 -0.99 -17.48 -22.51
C MET A 1 -1.73 -18.37 -23.49
N LEU A 2 -1.21 -18.45 -24.70
CA LEU A 2 -2.04 -18.55 -25.89
C LEU A 2 -2.25 -20.00 -26.38
N GLY A 3 -3.03 -20.80 -25.65
CA GLY A 3 -3.41 -22.16 -26.09
C GLY A 3 -2.37 -23.26 -25.83
N GLU A 4 -1.29 -22.94 -25.12
CA GLU A 4 -0.34 -23.90 -24.55
C GLU A 4 -0.45 -23.87 -23.01
N PRO A 5 -1.39 -24.64 -22.43
CA PRO A 5 -1.62 -24.61 -20.98
C PRO A 5 -0.39 -25.03 -20.16
N GLY A 6 0.51 -25.84 -20.74
CA GLY A 6 1.76 -26.24 -20.08
C GLY A 6 2.76 -25.09 -19.92
N SER A 7 2.99 -24.33 -20.99
CA SER A 7 3.86 -23.13 -20.97
C SER A 7 3.30 -22.08 -20.02
N ALA A 8 1.96 -21.95 -20.00
CA ALA A 8 1.25 -21.06 -19.11
C ALA A 8 1.48 -21.36 -17.63
N LEU A 9 1.31 -22.63 -17.25
CA LEU A 9 1.55 -23.12 -15.89
C LEU A 9 3.03 -23.00 -15.50
N GLY A 10 3.94 -23.24 -16.44
CA GLY A 10 5.38 -23.13 -16.21
C GLY A 10 5.82 -21.71 -15.86
N GLU A 11 5.41 -20.73 -16.65
CA GLU A 11 5.69 -19.31 -16.38
C GLU A 11 5.01 -18.85 -15.09
N ALA A 12 3.72 -19.18 -14.87
CA ALA A 12 3.02 -18.84 -13.63
C ALA A 12 3.70 -19.47 -12.38
N ALA A 13 4.23 -20.68 -12.50
CA ALA A 13 4.99 -21.32 -11.42
C ALA A 13 6.34 -20.64 -11.19
N VAL A 14 7.08 -20.29 -12.25
CA VAL A 14 8.35 -19.57 -12.14
C VAL A 14 8.14 -18.19 -11.52
N GLU A 15 7.10 -17.48 -11.93
CA GLU A 15 6.73 -16.17 -11.36
C GLU A 15 6.28 -16.31 -9.90
N GLY A 16 5.39 -17.25 -9.60
CA GLY A 16 4.94 -17.53 -8.23
C GLY A 16 6.08 -17.94 -7.31
N LEU A 17 7.05 -18.72 -7.80
CA LEU A 17 8.26 -19.11 -7.06
C LEU A 17 9.24 -17.95 -6.91
N THR A 18 9.45 -17.15 -7.96
CA THR A 18 10.36 -15.98 -7.88
C THR A 18 9.80 -14.93 -6.94
N PHE A 19 8.49 -14.66 -7.02
CA PHE A 19 7.77 -13.82 -6.08
C PHE A 19 7.82 -14.41 -4.68
N GLY A 20 7.42 -15.67 -4.49
CA GLY A 20 7.40 -16.34 -3.19
C GLY A 20 8.78 -16.46 -2.53
N PHE A 21 9.84 -16.66 -3.33
CA PHE A 21 11.22 -16.74 -2.85
C PHE A 21 11.78 -15.36 -2.54
N GLY A 22 11.59 -14.37 -3.42
CA GLY A 22 11.95 -12.99 -3.15
C GLY A 22 11.22 -12.43 -1.91
N TYR A 23 9.95 -12.79 -1.78
CA TYR A 23 9.11 -12.49 -0.63
C TYR A 23 9.59 -13.19 0.65
N GLY A 24 9.91 -14.49 0.59
CA GLY A 24 10.39 -15.27 1.73
C GLY A 24 11.80 -14.92 2.18
N LEU A 25 12.64 -14.38 1.28
CA LEU A 25 14.00 -13.93 1.59
C LEU A 25 14.08 -12.46 2.02
N SER A 26 13.07 -11.65 1.71
CA SER A 26 13.04 -10.27 2.16
C SER A 26 12.70 -10.26 3.65
N GLU A 27 13.59 -9.73 4.48
CA GLU A 27 13.21 -9.38 5.85
C GLU A 27 11.98 -8.47 5.76
N ARG A 28 10.86 -8.93 6.31
CA ARG A 28 9.64 -8.14 6.38
C ARG A 28 9.94 -6.90 7.21
N THR A 29 10.14 -5.79 6.52
CA THR A 29 10.24 -4.48 7.14
C THR A 29 8.87 -3.82 7.07
N PRO A 30 8.55 -2.86 7.93
CA PRO A 30 7.33 -2.04 7.81
C PRO A 30 7.24 -1.24 6.49
N PHE A 31 8.18 -1.43 5.55
CA PHE A 31 8.25 -0.79 4.24
C PHE A 31 8.24 -1.78 3.07
N THR A 32 8.12 -3.09 3.29
CA THR A 32 7.88 -4.05 2.18
C THR A 32 6.47 -3.90 1.63
N LEU A 33 6.26 -4.32 0.37
CA LEU A 33 5.02 -4.17 -0.43
C LEU A 33 3.70 -4.43 0.33
N ASP A 34 3.72 -5.29 1.33
CA ASP A 34 2.55 -5.71 2.09
C ASP A 34 2.07 -4.67 3.12
N GLY A 35 2.79 -3.59 3.40
CA GLY A 35 2.24 -2.50 4.21
C GLY A 35 1.61 -2.88 5.56
N VAL A 36 1.97 -4.02 6.17
CA VAL A 36 1.55 -4.34 7.53
C VAL A 36 2.72 -3.98 8.45
N PRO A 37 2.64 -2.84 9.17
CA PRO A 37 3.56 -2.61 10.27
C PRO A 37 3.18 -3.58 11.38
N GLU A 38 3.66 -4.82 11.35
CA GLU A 38 3.45 -5.70 12.51
C GLU A 38 4.13 -5.10 13.74
N ALA A 39 5.15 -4.27 13.53
CA ALA A 39 5.41 -3.10 14.34
C ALA A 39 6.34 -2.16 13.54
N TYR A 40 6.04 -0.86 13.44
CA TYR A 40 7.15 0.09 13.60
C TYR A 40 7.87 -0.29 14.90
N PRO A 41 9.09 0.17 15.22
CA PRO A 41 9.43 0.26 16.63
C PRO A 41 8.46 1.26 17.29
N THR A 42 7.18 0.90 17.45
CA THR A 42 6.42 1.18 18.65
C THR A 42 7.41 0.89 19.72
N ALA A 43 7.73 1.90 20.51
CA ALA A 43 8.51 1.68 21.70
C ALA A 43 7.87 0.44 22.32
N GLN A 44 8.58 -0.69 22.31
CA GLN A 44 8.33 -1.74 23.27
C GLN A 44 8.71 -1.05 24.58
N THR A 45 7.82 -0.16 25.05
CA THR A 45 7.55 -0.04 26.45
C THR A 45 7.38 -1.49 26.81
N GLY A 46 8.39 -2.08 27.45
CA GLY A 46 8.26 -3.39 28.01
C GLY A 46 7.07 -3.27 28.94
N VAL A 47 5.88 -3.55 28.42
CA VAL A 47 4.72 -3.90 29.21
C VAL A 47 5.11 -5.30 29.67
N GLY A 48 6.08 -5.35 30.59
CA GLY A 48 6.29 -6.50 31.43
C GLY A 48 4.90 -6.76 31.96
N GLY A 49 4.29 -7.83 31.44
CA GLY A 49 2.88 -8.08 31.61
C GLY A 49 2.59 -7.87 33.08
N ALA A 50 1.72 -6.90 33.39
CA ALA A 50 1.34 -6.61 34.75
C ALA A 50 0.66 -7.88 35.25
N ARG A 51 1.45 -8.82 35.80
CA ARG A 51 0.96 -10.00 36.49
C ARG A 51 0.05 -9.42 37.56
N ARG A 52 -1.25 -9.65 37.41
CA ARG A 52 -2.27 -9.26 38.37
C ARG A 52 -2.07 -10.09 39.64
N SER A 53 -1.06 -9.74 40.42
CA SER A 53 -0.80 -10.28 41.75
C SER A 53 -1.63 -9.47 42.72
N CYS A 54 -2.67 -10.08 43.31
CA CYS A 54 -3.37 -9.49 44.47
C CYS A 54 -2.39 -9.46 45.64
N GLN A 55 -1.74 -8.33 45.90
CA GLN A 55 -0.81 -8.19 47.02
C GLN A 55 -1.52 -8.19 48.38
N LYS A 56 -2.80 -7.77 48.47
CA LYS A 56 -3.52 -7.75 49.75
C LYS A 56 -5.03 -7.98 49.56
N TYR A 57 -5.51 -9.13 50.01
CA TYR A 57 -6.93 -9.46 50.08
C TYR A 57 -7.52 -8.92 51.39
N ASN A 58 -8.58 -8.12 51.31
CA ASN A 58 -9.30 -7.67 52.50
C ASN A 58 -10.49 -8.62 52.77
N PRO A 59 -10.43 -9.45 53.83
CA PRO A 59 -11.47 -10.46 54.08
C PRO A 59 -12.80 -9.85 54.51
N ALA A 60 -12.80 -8.64 55.09
CA ALA A 60 -14.03 -7.96 55.52
C ALA A 60 -14.86 -7.45 54.33
N THR A 61 -14.22 -7.08 53.22
CA THR A 61 -14.89 -6.53 52.03
C THR A 61 -14.88 -7.47 50.83
N ARG A 62 -14.19 -8.62 50.91
CA ARG A 62 -13.93 -9.56 49.80
C ARG A 62 -13.40 -8.88 48.53
N ARG A 63 -12.67 -7.77 48.68
CA ARG A 63 -12.04 -7.05 47.57
C ARG A 63 -10.53 -7.11 47.70
N CYS A 64 -9.84 -7.30 46.58
CA CYS A 64 -8.41 -7.04 46.52
C CYS A 64 -8.18 -5.53 46.52
N LEU A 65 -7.44 -5.03 47.51
CA LEU A 65 -6.98 -3.66 47.50
C LEU A 65 -5.86 -3.57 46.46
N ARG A 66 -6.17 -2.94 45.31
CA ARG A 66 -5.16 -2.54 44.33
C ARG A 66 -4.37 -1.38 44.92
N TYR A 67 -3.25 -1.67 45.55
CA TYR A 67 -2.15 -0.74 45.45
C TYR A 67 -1.61 -0.92 44.03
N VAL A 68 -1.87 0.04 43.14
CA VAL A 68 -1.01 0.19 41.97
C VAL A 68 0.32 0.62 42.56
N GLN A 69 1.14 -0.36 42.93
CA GLN A 69 2.53 -0.13 43.20
C GLN A 69 3.05 0.36 41.85
N THR A 70 3.18 1.67 41.69
CA THR A 70 4.08 2.26 40.71
C THR A 70 5.48 1.94 41.24
N SER A 71 5.82 0.65 41.32
CA SER A 71 7.18 0.16 41.33
C SER A 71 7.79 0.91 40.19
N GLY A 72 8.68 1.86 40.51
CA GLY A 72 9.25 2.77 39.54
C GLY A 72 9.66 1.95 38.34
N VAL A 73 8.83 2.01 37.29
CA VAL A 73 9.26 1.65 35.96
C VAL A 73 10.33 2.69 35.78
N ARG A 74 11.59 2.31 36.05
CA ARG A 74 12.75 3.05 35.58
C ARG A 74 12.39 3.25 34.13
N GLY A 75 11.96 4.47 33.80
CA GLY A 75 11.55 4.81 32.47
C GLY A 75 12.72 4.37 31.63
N SER A 76 12.54 3.28 30.87
CA SER A 76 13.42 2.95 29.79
C SER A 76 13.32 4.18 28.91
N GLY A 77 14.25 5.12 29.13
CA GLY A 77 14.21 6.44 28.56
C GLY A 77 13.99 6.23 27.07
N PHE A 78 12.95 6.87 26.53
CA PHE A 78 12.76 6.86 25.10
C PHE A 78 14.10 7.26 24.50
N ASN A 79 14.71 6.34 23.76
CA ASN A 79 15.98 6.64 23.14
C ASN A 79 15.68 7.70 22.08
N LEU A 80 16.02 8.95 22.39
CA LEU A 80 15.74 10.10 21.53
C LEU A 80 16.64 10.13 20.29
N THR A 81 17.51 9.14 20.11
CA THR A 81 18.32 9.00 18.90
C THR A 81 17.40 8.80 17.70
N PRO A 82 17.45 9.71 16.70
CA PRO A 82 16.63 9.56 15.52
C PRO A 82 16.93 8.24 14.79
N VAL A 83 15.89 7.55 14.36
CA VAL A 83 16.02 6.29 13.61
C VAL A 83 16.48 6.59 12.18
N ASP A 84 17.42 5.78 11.69
CA ASP A 84 17.84 5.78 10.29
C ASP A 84 17.19 4.63 9.52
N LEU A 85 16.36 4.98 8.55
CA LEU A 85 15.63 4.05 7.69
C LEU A 85 16.16 4.04 6.26
N THR A 86 17.31 4.67 6.01
CA THR A 86 17.89 4.75 4.66
C THR A 86 18.06 3.36 4.02
N ARG A 87 18.61 2.39 4.76
CA ARG A 87 18.84 1.02 4.27
C ARG A 87 17.54 0.26 3.96
N PRO A 88 16.56 0.14 4.90
CA PRO A 88 15.33 -0.57 4.61
C PRO A 88 14.52 0.08 3.49
N ILE A 89 14.47 1.42 3.42
CA ILE A 89 13.80 2.11 2.30
C ILE A 89 14.51 1.84 0.97
N GLY A 90 15.84 1.83 0.96
CA GLY A 90 16.61 1.49 -0.24
C GLY A 90 16.39 0.05 -0.73
N ALA A 91 16.28 -0.91 0.20
CA ALA A 91 15.98 -2.31 -0.15
C ALA A 91 14.56 -2.45 -0.72
N ALA A 92 13.55 -1.87 -0.04
CA ALA A 92 12.17 -1.86 -0.51
C ALA A 92 12.06 -1.24 -1.91
N PHE A 93 12.78 -0.14 -2.15
CA PHE A 93 12.82 0.52 -3.45
C PHE A 93 13.37 -0.39 -4.58
N LEU A 94 14.47 -1.09 -4.34
CA LEU A 94 15.05 -1.98 -5.36
C LEU A 94 14.12 -3.16 -5.67
N GLN A 95 13.47 -3.72 -4.63
CA GLN A 95 12.48 -4.77 -4.79
C GLN A 95 11.29 -4.28 -5.63
N GLU A 96 10.78 -3.09 -5.33
CA GLU A 96 9.69 -2.46 -6.06
C GLU A 96 10.04 -2.31 -7.54
N ILE A 97 11.21 -1.72 -7.87
CA ILE A 97 11.65 -1.58 -9.27
C ILE A 97 11.68 -2.94 -9.98
N GLY A 98 12.25 -3.97 -9.36
CA GLY A 98 12.35 -5.30 -9.96
C GLY A 98 10.98 -5.90 -10.26
N LEU A 99 10.06 -5.83 -9.30
CA LEU A 99 8.70 -6.33 -9.46
C LEU A 99 7.94 -5.57 -10.55
N LYS A 100 8.01 -4.24 -10.55
CA LYS A 100 7.28 -3.41 -11.52
C LYS A 100 7.84 -3.53 -12.93
N TYR A 101 9.15 -3.63 -13.07
CA TYR A 101 9.78 -3.92 -14.35
C TYR A 101 9.32 -5.28 -14.91
N HIS A 102 9.24 -6.30 -14.05
CA HIS A 102 8.74 -7.60 -14.45
C HIS A 102 7.27 -7.54 -14.91
N MET A 103 6.39 -6.86 -14.17
CA MET A 103 4.99 -6.63 -14.57
C MET A 103 4.87 -5.98 -15.96
N MET A 104 5.68 -4.97 -16.24
CA MET A 104 5.72 -4.32 -17.56
C MET A 104 6.18 -5.29 -18.66
N ASN A 105 7.21 -6.09 -18.42
CA ASN A 105 7.70 -7.08 -19.39
C ASN A 105 6.66 -8.15 -19.71
N VAL A 106 5.93 -8.65 -18.69
CA VAL A 106 4.85 -9.62 -18.89
C VAL A 106 3.78 -9.04 -19.82
N PHE A 107 3.36 -7.79 -19.57
CA PHE A 107 2.42 -7.10 -20.45
C PHE A 107 2.96 -6.90 -21.87
N GLU A 108 4.22 -6.45 -22.03
CA GLU A 108 4.81 -6.27 -23.35
C GLU A 108 4.89 -7.57 -24.15
N ALA A 109 5.33 -8.65 -23.50
CA ALA A 109 5.40 -9.98 -24.10
C ALA A 109 4.00 -10.48 -24.50
N TYR A 110 3.01 -10.31 -23.62
CA TYR A 110 1.62 -10.64 -23.89
C TYR A 110 1.07 -9.89 -25.12
N ARG A 111 1.25 -8.56 -25.15
CA ARG A 111 0.79 -7.71 -26.23
C ARG A 111 1.42 -8.09 -27.56
N GLU A 112 2.74 -8.28 -27.59
CA GLU A 112 3.46 -8.70 -28.80
C GLU A 112 2.95 -10.06 -29.31
N ALA A 113 2.66 -10.98 -28.40
CA ALA A 113 2.12 -12.29 -28.76
C ALA A 113 0.68 -12.22 -29.32
N LEU A 114 -0.16 -11.31 -28.79
CA LEU A 114 -1.48 -11.02 -29.37
C LEU A 114 -1.39 -10.40 -30.77
N LYS A 115 -0.48 -9.44 -30.98
CA LYS A 115 -0.27 -8.81 -32.29
C LYS A 115 0.07 -9.84 -33.37
N ARG A 116 0.91 -10.83 -33.05
CA ARG A 116 1.28 -11.93 -33.96
C ARG A 116 0.10 -12.84 -34.32
N ARG A 117 -0.97 -12.86 -33.52
CA ARG A 117 -2.16 -13.69 -33.75
C ARG A 117 -3.29 -12.98 -34.48
N GLY A 118 -3.06 -11.78 -35.00
CA GLY A 118 -4.08 -11.02 -35.71
C GLY A 118 -4.75 -9.93 -34.88
N GLY A 119 -4.23 -9.62 -33.69
CA GLY A 119 -4.62 -8.44 -32.92
C GLY A 119 -5.73 -8.66 -31.91
N ASP A 120 -6.51 -7.61 -31.67
CA ASP A 120 -7.55 -7.53 -30.64
C ASP A 120 -8.66 -8.58 -30.82
N LEU A 121 -8.94 -9.33 -29.76
CA LEU A 121 -9.94 -10.39 -29.70
C LEU A 121 -11.26 -9.92 -29.07
N GLY A 122 -11.46 -8.60 -28.97
CA GLY A 122 -12.76 -7.95 -28.73
C GLY A 122 -12.86 -7.07 -27.49
N GLN A 123 -11.83 -7.00 -26.64
CA GLN A 123 -11.81 -6.10 -25.48
C GLN A 123 -11.03 -4.80 -25.75
N GLY A 124 -10.25 -4.75 -26.84
CA GLY A 124 -9.27 -3.71 -27.10
C GLY A 124 -7.87 -4.13 -26.65
N LEU A 125 -6.86 -3.62 -27.34
CA LEU A 125 -5.46 -3.80 -26.99
C LEU A 125 -4.82 -2.43 -26.81
N GLU A 126 -4.08 -2.26 -25.71
CA GLU A 126 -3.33 -1.04 -25.47
C GLU A 126 -2.08 -0.97 -26.37
N GLU A 127 -2.14 -0.08 -27.36
CA GLU A 127 -1.15 0.04 -28.43
C GLU A 127 0.02 0.96 -28.08
N HIS A 128 -0.15 1.89 -27.12
CA HIS A 128 0.91 2.83 -26.73
C HIS A 128 2.13 2.12 -26.15
N SER A 129 3.32 2.58 -26.48
CA SER A 129 4.55 2.04 -25.89
C SER A 129 4.55 2.17 -24.36
N SER A 130 5.27 1.31 -23.64
CA SER A 130 5.31 1.39 -22.17
C SER A 130 5.86 2.71 -21.65
N LYS A 131 6.71 3.38 -22.45
CA LYS A 131 7.20 4.74 -22.17
C LYS A 131 6.08 5.77 -22.25
N GLU A 132 5.19 5.65 -23.23
CA GLU A 132 4.01 6.52 -23.34
C GLU A 132 3.04 6.25 -22.20
N LEU A 133 2.83 4.98 -21.83
CA LEU A 133 1.97 4.57 -20.71
C LEU A 133 2.45 5.16 -19.38
N LEU A 134 3.76 5.22 -19.14
CA LEU A 134 4.34 5.88 -17.96
C LEU A 134 4.06 7.40 -17.91
N LEU A 135 3.72 8.02 -19.04
CA LEU A 135 3.42 9.45 -19.14
C LEU A 135 1.92 9.76 -19.13
N GLU A 136 1.05 8.74 -19.20
CA GLU A 136 -0.40 8.90 -19.15
C GLU A 136 -0.90 9.75 -17.98
N PRO A 137 -0.34 9.64 -16.75
CA PRO A 137 -0.78 10.46 -15.61
C PRO A 137 -0.67 11.97 -15.83
N PHE A 138 0.13 12.41 -16.80
CA PHE A 138 0.40 13.81 -17.09
C PHE A 138 -0.29 14.29 -18.37
N ARG A 139 -1.00 13.40 -19.07
CA ARG A 139 -1.75 13.78 -20.26
C ARG A 139 -3.05 14.45 -19.85
N SER A 140 -3.29 15.63 -20.42
CA SER A 140 -4.47 16.45 -20.11
C SER A 140 -5.77 15.73 -20.40
N GLU A 141 -5.83 14.92 -21.47
CA GLU A 141 -7.00 14.11 -21.85
C GLU A 141 -7.43 13.13 -20.76
N ASN A 142 -6.48 12.54 -20.02
CA ASN A 142 -6.81 11.63 -18.93
C ASN A 142 -7.14 12.38 -17.64
N ILE A 143 -6.34 13.39 -17.28
CA ILE A 143 -6.56 14.17 -16.05
C ILE A 143 -7.94 14.85 -16.07
N SER A 144 -8.34 15.38 -17.24
CA SER A 144 -9.62 16.07 -17.41
C SER A 144 -10.82 15.12 -17.56
N SER A 145 -10.59 13.81 -17.65
CA SER A 145 -11.66 12.82 -17.76
C SER A 145 -12.50 12.77 -16.48
N ALA A 146 -13.82 12.83 -16.62
CA ALA A 146 -14.75 12.66 -15.50
C ALA A 146 -14.59 11.32 -14.78
N TRP A 147 -14.15 10.29 -15.51
CA TRP A 147 -13.83 8.98 -14.95
C TRP A 147 -12.57 8.96 -14.09
N VAL A 148 -11.77 10.03 -14.10
CA VAL A 148 -10.56 10.21 -13.29
C VAL A 148 -10.80 11.24 -12.19
N TYR A 149 -11.22 12.46 -12.53
CA TYR A 149 -11.27 13.53 -11.53
C TYR A 149 -12.39 13.33 -10.49
N VAL A 150 -13.53 12.73 -10.85
CA VAL A 150 -14.64 12.48 -9.90
C VAL A 150 -14.21 11.50 -8.80
N PRO A 151 -13.77 10.27 -9.10
CA PRO A 151 -13.32 9.34 -8.06
C PRO A 151 -12.10 9.88 -7.31
N LEU A 152 -11.16 10.56 -7.98
CA LEU A 152 -10.02 11.18 -7.31
C LEU A 152 -10.44 12.27 -6.32
N GLY A 153 -11.44 13.08 -6.67
CA GLY A 153 -12.02 14.09 -5.78
C GLY A 153 -12.70 13.46 -4.56
N LEU A 154 -13.46 12.38 -4.74
CA LEU A 154 -14.08 11.63 -3.65
C LEU A 154 -13.01 11.02 -2.72
N LEU A 155 -11.99 10.38 -3.27
CA LEU A 155 -10.86 9.83 -2.52
C LEU A 155 -10.13 10.93 -1.74
N THR A 156 -9.86 12.07 -2.37
CA THR A 156 -9.22 13.21 -1.71
C THR A 156 -10.05 13.72 -0.53
N GLY A 157 -11.37 13.84 -0.72
CA GLY A 157 -12.28 14.22 0.37
C GLY A 157 -12.28 13.22 1.51
N PHE A 158 -12.27 11.92 1.20
CA PHE A 158 -12.16 10.84 2.19
C PHE A 158 -10.84 10.90 2.97
N VAL A 159 -9.70 11.05 2.28
CA VAL A 159 -8.36 11.16 2.87
C VAL A 159 -8.25 12.39 3.78
N VAL A 160 -8.79 13.54 3.36
CA VAL A 160 -8.83 14.73 4.22
C VAL A 160 -9.65 14.47 5.49
N TRP A 161 -10.81 13.81 5.35
CA TRP A 161 -11.62 13.45 6.49
C TRP A 161 -10.90 12.48 7.43
N ASP A 162 -10.31 11.41 6.90
CA ASP A 162 -9.57 10.40 7.66
C ASP A 162 -8.39 11.01 8.42
N TYR A 163 -7.53 11.76 7.72
CA TYR A 163 -6.45 12.52 8.34
C TYR A 163 -6.94 13.37 9.52
N THR A 164 -8.00 14.18 9.33
CA THR A 164 -8.52 15.01 10.43
C THR A 164 -9.13 14.20 11.57
N SER A 165 -9.75 13.06 11.27
CA SER A 165 -10.28 12.13 12.27
C SER A 165 -9.16 11.54 13.12
N GLN A 166 -8.11 11.00 12.48
CA GLN A 166 -6.95 10.46 13.20
C GLN A 166 -6.26 11.52 14.07
N MET A 167 -6.18 12.76 13.57
CA MET A 167 -5.65 13.88 14.33
C MET A 167 -6.46 14.22 15.58
N ARG A 168 -7.80 14.06 15.55
CA ARG A 168 -8.67 14.29 16.72
C ARG A 168 -8.58 13.18 17.75
N HIS A 169 -8.44 11.93 17.31
CA HIS A 169 -8.33 10.78 18.21
C HIS A 169 -6.94 10.63 18.84
N GLY A 170 -5.95 11.37 18.32
CA GLY A 170 -4.56 11.30 18.75
C GLY A 170 -3.82 10.17 18.04
N LEU A 171 -2.59 10.48 17.59
CA LEU A 171 -1.73 9.50 16.95
C LEU A 171 -0.88 8.78 17.99
N THR A 172 -0.62 7.49 17.78
CA THR A 172 0.39 6.75 18.55
C THR A 172 1.77 7.37 18.31
N PRO A 173 2.47 7.85 19.35
CA PRO A 173 3.78 8.45 19.18
C PRO A 173 4.80 7.44 18.64
N THR A 174 5.63 7.88 17.69
CA THR A 174 6.71 7.09 17.10
C THR A 174 8.07 7.74 17.37
N GLN A 175 9.15 6.96 17.23
CA GLN A 175 10.49 7.51 17.36
C GLN A 175 10.76 8.54 16.25
N PRO A 176 11.44 9.66 16.54
CA PRO A 176 11.77 10.64 15.52
C PRO A 176 12.66 10.00 14.44
N LEU A 177 12.39 10.33 13.18
CA LEU A 177 13.23 9.91 12.07
C LEU A 177 14.27 10.98 11.77
N ASN A 178 15.48 10.58 11.34
CA ASN A 178 16.46 11.55 10.87
C ASN A 178 15.96 12.28 9.59
N THR A 179 16.53 13.44 9.28
CA THR A 179 16.10 14.27 8.13
C THR A 179 16.14 13.51 6.81
N ARG A 180 17.18 12.69 6.61
CA ARG A 180 17.35 11.87 5.40
C ARG A 180 16.23 10.84 5.24
N SER A 181 15.87 10.15 6.32
CA SER A 181 14.81 9.15 6.34
C SER A 181 13.44 9.78 6.10
N ASN A 182 13.17 10.95 6.72
CA ASN A 182 11.94 11.71 6.43
C ASN A 182 11.86 12.10 4.95
N GLY A 183 12.95 12.59 4.36
CA GLY A 183 13.00 12.92 2.93
C GLY A 183 12.80 11.71 2.03
N LEU A 184 13.42 10.57 2.36
CA LEU A 184 13.26 9.33 1.60
C LEU A 184 11.84 8.76 1.69
N ILE A 185 11.19 8.81 2.86
CA ILE A 185 9.78 8.41 2.98
C ILE A 185 8.89 9.32 2.14
N ALA A 186 9.06 10.64 2.22
CA ALA A 186 8.29 11.58 1.41
C ALA A 186 8.44 11.28 -0.09
N PHE A 187 9.69 11.14 -0.55
CA PHE A 187 10.00 10.83 -1.94
C PHE A 187 9.42 9.47 -2.37
N ASN A 188 9.57 8.44 -1.54
CA ASN A 188 9.09 7.10 -1.85
C ASN A 188 7.56 7.07 -1.96
N GLN A 189 6.86 7.66 -1.00
CA GLN A 189 5.40 7.65 -0.93
C GLN A 189 4.72 8.55 -1.97
N THR A 190 5.36 9.66 -2.38
CA THR A 190 4.73 10.64 -3.28
C THR A 190 5.22 10.58 -4.73
N ILE A 191 6.34 9.90 -4.99
CA ILE A 191 6.92 9.81 -6.33
C ILE A 191 7.10 8.34 -6.73
N LEU A 192 7.90 7.58 -5.99
CA LEU A 192 8.30 6.24 -6.45
C LEU A 192 7.15 5.23 -6.46
N TYR A 193 6.42 5.09 -5.36
CA TYR A 193 5.26 4.21 -5.28
C TYR A 193 4.21 4.56 -6.33
N PRO A 194 3.79 5.83 -6.51
CA PRO A 194 2.90 6.19 -7.60
C PRO A 194 3.37 5.75 -8.99
N PHE A 195 4.65 5.96 -9.34
CA PHE A 195 5.20 5.52 -10.62
C PHE A 195 5.21 3.99 -10.77
N GLY A 196 5.53 3.27 -9.68
CA GLY A 196 5.54 1.82 -9.64
C GLY A 196 4.15 1.19 -9.71
N SER A 197 3.17 1.80 -9.03
CA SER A 197 1.79 1.30 -8.97
C SER A 197 0.93 1.72 -10.15
N GLY A 198 1.14 2.92 -10.71
CA GLY A 198 0.32 3.45 -11.80
C GLY A 198 0.39 2.61 -13.08
N ALA A 199 1.42 2.81 -13.91
CA ALA A 199 1.47 2.13 -15.21
C ALA A 199 1.73 0.61 -15.09
N PRO A 200 2.75 0.15 -14.33
CA PRO A 200 3.10 -1.27 -14.30
C PRO A 200 1.96 -2.19 -13.82
N GLU A 201 1.23 -1.80 -12.78
CA GLU A 201 0.12 -2.62 -12.28
C GLU A 201 -1.06 -2.61 -13.26
N GLU A 202 -1.46 -1.46 -13.83
CA GLU A 202 -2.55 -1.45 -14.81
C GLU A 202 -2.19 -2.27 -16.07
N MET A 203 -0.96 -2.17 -16.55
CA MET A 203 -0.43 -2.99 -17.64
C MET A 203 -0.58 -4.48 -17.32
N PHE A 204 -0.21 -4.91 -16.11
CA PHE A 204 -0.30 -6.31 -15.70
C PHE A 204 -1.74 -6.77 -15.46
N TYR A 205 -2.51 -6.08 -14.61
CA TYR A 205 -3.83 -6.53 -14.21
C TYR A 205 -4.90 -6.29 -15.28
N ARG A 206 -4.91 -5.12 -15.93
CA ARG A 206 -5.96 -4.74 -16.90
C ARG A 206 -5.49 -5.03 -18.32
N GLY A 207 -4.22 -4.78 -18.61
CA GLY A 207 -3.62 -5.06 -19.91
C GLY A 207 -3.38 -6.55 -20.18
N PHE A 208 -3.02 -7.35 -19.17
CA PHE A 208 -2.78 -8.78 -19.32
C PHE A 208 -3.86 -9.65 -18.67
N ILE A 209 -3.98 -9.69 -17.33
CA ILE A 209 -4.87 -10.65 -16.65
C ILE A 209 -6.33 -10.52 -17.10
N GLN A 210 -6.85 -9.28 -17.17
CA GLN A 210 -8.23 -9.03 -17.59
C GLN A 210 -8.45 -9.46 -19.05
N ASN A 211 -7.55 -9.09 -19.96
CA ASN A 211 -7.67 -9.50 -21.37
C ASN A 211 -7.57 -11.01 -21.56
N GLU A 212 -6.70 -11.69 -20.81
CA GLU A 212 -6.59 -13.15 -20.83
C GLU A 212 -7.88 -13.81 -20.32
N ALA A 213 -8.43 -13.31 -19.20
CA ALA A 213 -9.68 -13.81 -18.66
C ALA A 213 -10.87 -13.57 -19.62
N TYR A 214 -10.88 -12.44 -20.33
CA TYR A 214 -11.87 -12.16 -21.36
C TYR A 214 -11.71 -13.08 -22.55
N PHE A 215 -10.48 -13.31 -23.03
CA PHE A 215 -10.22 -14.26 -24.10
C PHE A 215 -10.70 -15.68 -23.74
N ALA A 216 -10.47 -16.10 -22.49
CA ALA A 216 -10.89 -17.42 -22.02
C ALA A 216 -12.42 -17.57 -21.86
N THR A 217 -13.14 -16.49 -21.54
CA THR A 217 -14.56 -16.57 -21.11
C THR A 217 -15.54 -15.86 -22.03
N GLY A 218 -15.08 -14.92 -22.87
CA GLY A 218 -15.92 -13.98 -23.63
C GLY A 218 -16.75 -13.03 -22.76
N SER A 219 -16.52 -12.99 -21.44
CA SER A 219 -17.38 -12.26 -20.49
C SER A 219 -16.64 -11.09 -19.85
N PRO A 220 -17.09 -9.83 -20.07
CA PRO A 220 -16.53 -8.66 -19.40
C PRO A 220 -16.64 -8.75 -17.88
N ALA A 221 -17.76 -9.27 -17.37
CA ALA A 221 -17.97 -9.36 -15.92
C ALA A 221 -16.99 -10.35 -15.27
N LEU A 222 -16.75 -11.50 -15.90
CA LEU A 222 -15.79 -12.48 -15.39
C LEU A 222 -14.35 -12.00 -15.54
N SER A 223 -14.02 -11.27 -16.61
CA SER A 223 -12.68 -10.71 -16.77
C SER A 223 -12.36 -9.64 -15.73
N VAL A 224 -13.29 -8.72 -15.48
CA VAL A 224 -13.17 -7.71 -14.40
C VAL A 224 -13.06 -8.39 -13.04
N ALA A 225 -13.89 -9.41 -12.77
CA ALA A 225 -13.83 -10.15 -11.51
C ALA A 225 -12.49 -10.87 -11.31
N ALA A 226 -11.96 -11.52 -12.35
CA ALA A 226 -10.66 -12.20 -12.29
C ALA A 226 -9.51 -11.22 -12.02
N SER A 227 -9.46 -10.11 -12.76
CA SER A 227 -8.45 -9.06 -12.55
C SER A 227 -8.57 -8.43 -11.16
N THR A 228 -9.78 -8.16 -10.70
CA THR A 228 -10.05 -7.62 -9.35
C THR A 228 -9.59 -8.58 -8.27
N ALA A 229 -9.86 -9.88 -8.40
CA ALA A 229 -9.41 -10.87 -7.44
C ALA A 229 -7.88 -10.94 -7.38
N ALA A 230 -7.22 -11.03 -8.54
CA ALA A 230 -5.76 -11.03 -8.62
C ALA A 230 -5.15 -9.76 -8.01
N PHE A 231 -5.74 -8.60 -8.28
CA PHE A 231 -5.33 -7.31 -7.69
C PHE A 231 -5.56 -7.29 -6.18
N THR A 232 -6.70 -7.78 -5.70
CA THR A 232 -7.02 -7.78 -4.26
C THR A 232 -6.05 -8.67 -3.49
N PHE A 233 -5.79 -9.88 -3.98
CA PHE A 233 -4.92 -10.85 -3.30
C PHE A 233 -3.42 -10.51 -3.38
N SER A 234 -3.01 -9.58 -4.24
CA SER A 234 -1.64 -9.05 -4.25
C SER A 234 -1.40 -7.92 -3.24
N HIS A 235 -2.45 -7.46 -2.56
CA HIS A 235 -2.35 -6.47 -1.48
C HIS A 235 -2.31 -7.18 -0.13
N SER A 236 -2.13 -6.43 0.95
CA SER A 236 -2.27 -6.98 2.29
C SER A 236 -3.73 -7.15 2.71
N PRO A 237 -4.01 -8.06 3.65
CA PRO A 237 -5.37 -8.32 4.14
C PRO A 237 -6.12 -7.06 4.60
N GLU A 238 -5.42 -6.11 5.22
CA GLU A 238 -5.96 -4.83 5.67
C GLU A 238 -6.41 -3.94 4.50
N GLY A 239 -5.77 -4.08 3.34
CA GLY A 239 -6.07 -3.35 2.12
C GLY A 239 -7.04 -4.06 1.18
N TYR A 240 -7.50 -5.28 1.48
CA TYR A 240 -8.33 -6.08 0.55
C TYR A 240 -9.60 -5.38 0.12
N LEU A 241 -10.33 -4.74 1.05
CA LEU A 241 -11.59 -4.07 0.70
C LEU A 241 -11.34 -2.89 -0.26
N THR A 242 -10.35 -2.05 0.05
CA THR A 242 -9.98 -0.91 -0.81
C THR A 242 -9.44 -1.38 -2.15
N ALA A 243 -8.62 -2.43 -2.17
CA ALA A 243 -8.09 -3.02 -3.40
C ALA A 243 -9.20 -3.64 -4.25
N ALA A 244 -10.19 -4.32 -3.66
CA ALA A 244 -11.31 -4.88 -4.38
C ALA A 244 -12.21 -3.80 -5.02
N ILE A 245 -12.49 -2.71 -4.30
CA ILE A 245 -13.25 -1.58 -4.82
C ILE A 245 -12.49 -0.92 -5.97
N SER A 246 -11.22 -0.58 -5.76
CA SER A 246 -10.37 0.05 -6.77
C SER A 246 -10.17 -0.85 -7.99
N GLY A 247 -9.89 -2.14 -7.78
CA GLY A 247 -9.72 -3.13 -8.84
C GLY A 247 -10.98 -3.30 -9.68
N THR A 248 -12.16 -3.35 -9.04
CA THR A 248 -13.45 -3.41 -9.75
C THR A 248 -13.65 -2.17 -10.61
N TYR A 249 -13.42 -0.98 -10.05
CA TYR A 249 -13.60 0.28 -10.77
C TYR A 249 -12.63 0.39 -11.96
N LEU A 250 -11.35 0.12 -11.73
CA LEU A 250 -10.30 0.22 -12.75
C LEU A 250 -10.48 -0.84 -13.84
N GLY A 251 -10.91 -2.05 -13.48
CA GLY A 251 -11.25 -3.09 -14.45
C GLY A 251 -12.47 -2.73 -15.30
N ALA A 252 -13.53 -2.20 -14.69
CA ALA A 252 -14.68 -1.70 -15.42
C ALA A 252 -14.30 -0.53 -16.34
N LEU A 253 -13.45 0.39 -15.88
CA LEU A 253 -12.95 1.50 -16.66
C LEU A 253 -12.15 1.03 -17.88
N ALA A 254 -11.25 0.06 -17.72
CA ALA A 254 -10.50 -0.52 -18.82
C ALA A 254 -11.42 -1.19 -19.86
N TYR A 255 -12.49 -1.85 -19.42
CA TYR A 255 -13.49 -2.40 -20.35
C TYR A 255 -14.26 -1.30 -21.09
N LEU A 256 -14.76 -0.29 -20.36
CA LEU A 256 -15.51 0.83 -20.92
C LEU A 256 -14.68 1.71 -21.86
N ASP A 257 -13.36 1.74 -21.68
CA ASP A 257 -12.43 2.47 -22.54
C ASP A 257 -11.79 1.59 -23.63
N HIS A 258 -12.40 0.45 -23.94
CA HIS A 258 -11.96 -0.47 -24.99
C HIS A 258 -10.49 -0.87 -24.84
N GLY A 259 -10.11 -1.35 -23.64
CA GLY A 259 -8.79 -1.88 -23.35
C GLY A 259 -7.70 -0.81 -23.19
N LYS A 260 -8.01 0.47 -23.40
CA LYS A 260 -7.09 1.58 -23.16
C LYS A 260 -6.83 1.74 -21.67
N LEU A 261 -5.56 1.93 -21.31
CA LEU A 261 -5.12 1.97 -19.93
C LEU A 261 -4.90 3.39 -19.42
N GLY A 262 -4.81 4.40 -20.30
CA GLY A 262 -4.43 5.77 -19.93
C GLY A 262 -5.22 6.38 -18.76
N LYS A 263 -6.56 6.27 -18.78
CA LYS A 263 -7.41 6.76 -17.69
C LYS A 263 -7.21 5.97 -16.39
N GLY A 264 -7.10 4.65 -16.48
CA GLY A 264 -6.84 3.78 -15.34
C GLY A 264 -5.50 4.08 -14.68
N ILE A 265 -4.44 4.18 -15.49
CA ILE A 265 -3.09 4.53 -15.07
C ILE A 265 -3.07 5.89 -14.38
N THR A 266 -3.74 6.89 -14.97
CA THR A 266 -3.82 8.24 -14.42
C THR A 266 -4.53 8.24 -13.08
N LEU A 267 -5.70 7.61 -12.98
CA LEU A 267 -6.44 7.55 -11.72
C LEU A 267 -5.65 6.81 -10.64
N HIS A 268 -5.05 5.67 -10.98
CA HIS A 268 -4.29 4.86 -10.04
C HIS A 268 -3.06 5.64 -9.53
N PHE A 269 -2.26 6.22 -10.42
CA PHE A 269 -1.11 7.05 -10.06
C PHE A 269 -1.48 8.16 -9.08
N TRP A 270 -2.45 9.01 -9.44
CA TRP A 270 -2.82 10.15 -8.60
C TRP A 270 -3.50 9.75 -7.30
N SER A 271 -4.22 8.62 -7.27
CA SER A 271 -4.79 8.07 -6.04
C SER A 271 -3.68 7.67 -5.05
N VAL A 272 -2.63 7.01 -5.53
CA VAL A 272 -1.47 6.64 -4.72
C VAL A 272 -0.70 7.87 -4.25
N VAL A 273 -0.58 8.93 -5.07
CA VAL A 273 0.01 10.21 -4.63
C VAL A 273 -0.77 10.80 -3.45
N VAL A 274 -2.10 10.87 -3.54
CA VAL A 274 -2.96 11.43 -2.47
C VAL A 274 -2.79 10.64 -1.16
N LEU A 275 -2.85 9.31 -1.24
CA LEU A 275 -2.64 8.42 -0.09
C LEU A 275 -1.21 8.52 0.47
N GLY A 276 -0.22 8.67 -0.40
CA GLY A 276 1.18 8.84 -0.02
C GLY A 276 1.45 10.14 0.72
N VAL A 277 0.80 11.24 0.32
CA VAL A 277 0.86 12.53 1.03
C VAL A 277 0.27 12.40 2.43
N GLU A 278 -0.91 11.80 2.58
CA GLU A 278 -1.51 11.56 3.89
C GLU A 278 -0.60 10.72 4.78
N THR A 279 -0.12 9.59 4.26
CA THR A 279 0.77 8.68 4.98
C THR A 279 2.01 9.42 5.49
N PHE A 280 2.64 10.23 4.65
CA PHE A 280 3.79 11.04 5.06
C PHE A 280 3.43 12.04 6.16
N LEU A 281 2.29 12.73 6.06
CA LEU A 281 1.85 13.70 7.07
C LEU A 281 1.55 13.03 8.41
N LEU A 282 0.89 11.86 8.42
CA LEU A 282 0.63 11.07 9.62
C LEU A 282 1.92 10.57 10.26
N VAL A 283 2.84 10.02 9.46
CA VAL A 283 4.19 9.62 9.93
C VAL A 283 4.91 10.80 10.55
N LYS A 284 4.93 11.97 9.89
CA LYS A 284 5.61 13.15 10.40
C LYS A 284 5.01 13.66 11.71
N LYS A 285 3.67 13.61 11.83
CA LYS A 285 2.97 14.09 13.01
C LYS A 285 3.08 13.14 14.19
N SER A 286 3.13 11.82 13.96
CA SER A 286 3.36 10.82 15.00
C SER A 286 4.76 10.88 15.62
N GLN A 287 5.75 11.43 14.90
CA GLN A 287 7.11 11.67 15.43
C GLN A 287 7.17 12.80 16.48
N ALA A 288 6.04 13.45 16.81
CA ALA A 288 6.00 14.53 17.79
C ALA A 288 6.51 14.04 19.15
N TYR A 289 7.54 14.73 19.65
CA TYR A 289 8.18 14.49 20.93
C TYR A 289 7.14 14.24 22.02
N VAL A 290 7.25 13.11 22.72
CA VAL A 290 6.78 13.03 24.11
C VAL A 290 7.49 14.17 24.80
N SER A 291 6.78 15.29 25.01
CA SER A 291 7.27 16.39 25.83
C SER A 291 7.48 15.78 27.20
N THR A 292 8.72 15.35 27.48
CA THR A 292 9.18 15.06 28.82
C THR A 292 9.22 16.42 29.51
N SER A 293 8.06 16.96 29.86
CA SER A 293 8.00 18.03 30.84
C SER A 293 8.71 17.47 32.07
N PRO A 294 9.89 18.00 32.45
CA PRO A 294 10.66 17.47 33.58
C PRO A 294 9.93 17.70 34.92
N LEU A 295 8.77 18.35 34.88
CA LEU A 295 7.88 18.55 35.99
C LEU A 295 6.62 17.72 35.73
N GLY A 296 6.46 16.63 36.49
CA GLY A 296 5.27 15.78 36.52
C GLY A 296 4.04 16.52 37.06
N ILE A 297 3.59 17.55 36.36
CA ILE A 297 2.29 18.17 36.57
C ILE A 297 1.48 17.87 35.32
N SER A 298 0.87 16.69 35.30
CA SER A 298 -0.30 16.43 34.46
C SER A 298 -1.42 17.35 34.95
N ALA A 299 -1.39 18.62 34.53
CA ALA A 299 -2.59 19.43 34.53
C ALA A 299 -3.47 18.87 33.42
N ALA A 300 -4.40 18.00 33.79
CA ALA A 300 -5.55 17.66 32.97
C ALA A 300 -6.35 18.94 32.72
N LEU A 301 -5.98 19.71 31.70
CA LEU A 301 -6.87 20.71 31.11
C LEU A 301 -7.86 19.95 30.25
N THR A 302 -9.00 19.68 30.87
CA THR A 302 -10.24 19.34 30.21
C THR A 302 -10.68 20.56 29.40
N PHE A 303 -10.80 20.38 28.08
CA PHE A 303 -11.70 21.14 27.22
C PHE A 303 -12.57 20.13 26.48
#